data_AF-W9WAU6-F1
#
_entry.id   AF-W9WAU6-F1
#
_cell.length_a   1.000
_cell.length_b   1.000
_cell.length_c   1.000
_cell.angle_alpha   90.00
_cell.angle_beta   90.00
_cell.angle_gamma   90.00
#
_symmetry.space_group_name_H-M   'P 1'
#
loop_
_entity.id
_entity.type
_entity.pdbx_description
1 polymer ?
#
loop_
_entity_poly.entity_id
_entity_poly.type
_entity_poly.pdbx_seq_one_letter_code
_entity_poly.pdbx_strand_id
1 'polypeptide(L)'
;MAATAASAMAHQMPPMAIPAMPRIRPPRLLKGEPHPNNAPMPPVSPNHPSAKWVQGKWRTGNSKAVKNKRATQDIQVAKALRHQTHGLDIYAYRHIRTNQVVYSLTRTLQENKVLTQLLYHGKKTVPSSVRNDMWTPYFSIHFPPTPAGALEGLFAFQKLRELSTQRQLSPPENLIRATQEDIDVVKSKLGSPTTLQEMAARDELQGKIPKLNEILPKKLRAQKLMDQKATSVADAAFVLDWILSGPSPWERVTTVAKKRAIKASESSGRTVARLGKVRKEIEQKAAEIRRRASLAVESLADGDRASLRLTFDAIHQLSMEHRSIISEKGDKLDDPDTQLSVDLDNLREFEPAGTKVKVNRKEPLALQRQQRRATLAAENNAFKERIQTAKYAEHEAIKDWFQHNETPSTETGSLWESVSLARENALDTYDTQQKMSKLAAAGEVETGSKPDNTPKTETVQSSLSALKPDWATEPRSVKMYWADVNDGLFASSWPRNVVHGSLAPFGVAKAWTWAPHLDEAGSLITDSPRVKVAKVVGKSVHVMGSSLDDGWVTEEMLQGGKRPPVWAEPPPPPPVPQEDVQVEYQRLDESATSPRRDPAVFHDEDIVVEERRQGLWARVRRMFGR
;
A
#
# COMPACT_ATOMS: atom_id res chain seq x y z
N MET A 1 6.95 63.77 35.59
CA MET A 1 6.43 62.60 36.35
C MET A 1 4.90 62.46 36.33
N ALA A 2 4.14 63.19 35.52
CA ALA A 2 2.68 63.03 35.42
C ALA A 2 2.21 62.15 34.22
N ALA A 3 3.09 61.85 33.25
CA ALA A 3 2.73 61.08 32.05
C ALA A 3 2.80 59.55 32.23
N THR A 4 3.45 59.06 33.29
CA THR A 4 3.61 57.62 33.57
C THR A 4 2.43 56.99 34.29
N ALA A 5 1.53 57.79 34.87
CA ALA A 5 0.34 57.27 35.57
C ALA A 5 -0.80 56.85 34.62
N ALA A 6 -0.88 57.42 33.41
CA ALA A 6 -1.97 57.14 32.47
C ALA A 6 -1.85 55.79 31.75
N SER A 7 -0.64 55.21 31.64
CA SER A 7 -0.44 53.90 31.01
C SER A 7 -0.67 52.70 31.94
N ALA A 8 -0.63 52.90 33.26
CA ALA A 8 -0.79 51.79 34.22
C ALA A 8 -2.26 51.37 34.43
N MET A 9 -3.24 52.22 34.12
CA MET A 9 -4.66 51.91 34.34
C MET A 9 -5.35 51.21 33.15
N ALA A 10 -4.71 51.12 31.98
CA ALA A 10 -5.31 50.49 30.80
C ALA A 10 -5.22 48.94 30.79
N HIS A 11 -4.55 48.32 31.76
CA HIS A 11 -4.30 46.87 31.80
C HIS A 11 -5.08 46.09 32.88
N GLN A 12 -6.01 46.72 33.59
CA GLN A 12 -6.78 46.06 34.68
C GLN A 12 -8.19 45.57 34.31
N MET A 13 -8.58 45.63 33.03
CA MET A 13 -9.79 44.95 32.57
C MET A 13 -9.39 43.55 32.08
N PRO A 14 -9.67 42.46 32.83
CA PRO A 14 -9.52 41.12 32.27
C PRO A 14 -10.33 41.08 30.97
N PRO A 15 -9.75 40.60 29.85
CA PRO A 15 -10.47 40.55 28.58
C PRO A 15 -11.76 39.77 28.83
N MET A 16 -12.91 40.44 28.70
CA MET A 16 -14.20 39.79 28.85
C MET A 16 -14.20 38.58 27.92
N ALA A 17 -14.29 37.39 28.50
CA ALA A 17 -14.31 36.16 27.74
C ALA A 17 -15.57 36.19 26.86
N ILE A 18 -15.40 36.56 25.59
CA ILE A 18 -16.47 36.44 24.60
C ILE A 18 -16.88 34.97 24.66
N PRO A 19 -18.13 34.64 25.06
CA PRO A 19 -18.56 33.26 25.14
C PRO A 19 -18.32 32.64 23.78
N ALA A 20 -17.64 31.49 23.75
CA ALA A 20 -17.31 30.81 22.51
C ALA A 20 -18.61 30.65 21.72
N MET A 21 -18.75 31.39 20.61
CA MET A 21 -19.95 31.28 19.79
C MET A 21 -20.15 29.80 19.49
N PRO A 22 -21.32 29.23 19.82
CA PRO A 22 -21.58 27.84 19.52
C PRO A 22 -21.35 27.68 18.03
N ARG A 23 -20.38 26.84 17.65
CA ARG A 23 -20.16 26.52 16.24
C ARG A 23 -21.44 25.87 15.76
N ILE A 24 -22.32 26.67 15.14
CA ILE A 24 -23.54 26.20 14.49
C ILE A 24 -23.05 25.23 13.43
N ARG A 25 -23.12 23.94 13.76
CA ARG A 25 -22.82 22.89 12.79
C ARG A 25 -23.85 23.09 11.69
N PRO A 26 -23.44 23.09 10.41
CA PRO A 26 -24.42 23.13 9.32
C PRO A 26 -25.47 22.04 9.59
N PRO A 27 -26.76 22.33 9.32
CA PRO A 27 -27.84 21.40 9.62
C PRO A 27 -27.47 20.02 9.09
N ARG A 28 -27.43 19.02 9.99
CA ARG A 28 -27.22 17.64 9.59
C ARG A 28 -28.40 17.29 8.68
N LEU A 29 -28.10 16.82 7.46
CA LEU A 29 -29.11 16.26 6.55
C LEU A 29 -29.97 15.27 7.34
N LEU A 30 -31.29 15.40 7.21
CA LEU A 30 -32.21 14.50 7.89
C LEU A 30 -31.98 13.07 7.39
N LYS A 31 -32.10 12.10 8.29
CA LYS A 31 -31.89 10.69 7.97
C LYS A 31 -32.92 10.25 6.93
N GLY A 32 -32.50 10.15 5.66
CA GLY A 32 -33.36 9.79 4.54
C GLY A 32 -33.31 10.79 3.38
N GLU A 33 -32.82 12.02 3.60
CA GLU A 33 -32.63 12.96 2.50
C GLU A 33 -31.44 12.52 1.63
N PRO A 34 -31.61 12.43 0.31
CA PRO A 34 -30.52 12.07 -0.59
C PRO A 34 -29.42 13.14 -0.46
N HIS A 35 -28.18 12.70 -0.24
CA HIS A 35 -27.05 13.63 -0.19
C HIS A 35 -27.06 14.46 -1.49
N PRO A 36 -26.86 15.79 -1.45
CA PRO A 36 -26.85 16.63 -2.66
C PRO A 36 -25.79 16.23 -3.71
N ASN A 37 -24.91 15.28 -3.39
CA ASN A 37 -23.90 14.74 -4.30
C ASN A 37 -24.44 13.55 -5.10
N ASN A 38 -25.56 12.97 -4.69
CA ASN A 38 -26.21 11.81 -5.30
C ASN A 38 -27.36 12.22 -6.22
N ALA A 39 -27.57 13.53 -6.44
CA ALA A 39 -28.52 13.98 -7.45
C ALA A 39 -28.01 13.51 -8.84
N PRO A 40 -28.82 12.73 -9.58
CA PRO A 40 -28.42 12.24 -10.89
C PRO A 40 -28.11 13.42 -11.81
N MET A 41 -27.17 13.21 -12.75
CA MET A 41 -26.84 14.22 -13.75
C MET A 41 -28.09 14.48 -14.61
N PRO A 42 -28.56 15.73 -14.75
CA PRO A 42 -29.69 16.04 -15.62
C PRO A 42 -29.29 15.77 -17.07
N PRO A 43 -30.23 15.35 -17.94
CA PRO A 43 -29.96 15.05 -19.35
C PRO A 43 -29.58 16.29 -20.17
N VAL A 44 -29.80 17.49 -19.64
CA VAL A 44 -29.50 18.75 -20.32
C VAL A 44 -27.99 19.00 -20.32
N SER A 45 -27.43 19.04 -21.53
CA SER A 45 -26.02 19.40 -21.77
C SER A 45 -25.72 20.80 -21.21
N PRO A 46 -24.56 21.00 -20.58
CA PRO A 46 -24.23 22.29 -20.00
C PRO A 46 -24.02 23.35 -21.08
N ASN A 47 -24.45 24.59 -20.82
CA ASN A 47 -24.21 25.75 -21.69
C ASN A 47 -22.70 26.06 -21.90
N HIS A 48 -21.81 25.48 -21.08
CA HIS A 48 -20.36 25.63 -21.22
C HIS A 48 -19.67 24.28 -21.37
N PRO A 49 -18.75 24.14 -22.36
CA PRO A 49 -18.06 22.88 -22.63
C PRO A 49 -17.12 22.43 -21.50
N SER A 50 -16.71 23.35 -20.61
CA SER A 50 -15.83 23.06 -19.47
C SER A 50 -16.58 22.84 -18.15
N ALA A 51 -17.92 22.85 -18.16
CA ALA A 51 -18.70 22.62 -16.96
C ALA A 51 -18.70 21.14 -16.58
N LYS A 52 -18.50 20.84 -15.30
CA LYS A 52 -18.55 19.49 -14.74
C LYS A 52 -19.67 19.40 -13.71
N TRP A 53 -20.40 18.29 -13.72
CA TRP A 53 -21.44 18.01 -12.73
C TRP A 53 -20.83 17.63 -11.37
N VAL A 54 -20.91 18.54 -10.39
CA VAL A 54 -20.33 18.36 -9.06
C VAL A 54 -21.25 18.93 -7.98
N GLN A 55 -21.64 18.08 -7.02
CA GLN A 55 -22.57 18.41 -5.92
C GLN A 55 -23.96 18.84 -6.42
N GLY A 56 -24.52 18.11 -7.39
CA GLY A 56 -25.88 18.33 -7.89
C GLY A 56 -26.06 19.60 -8.72
N LYS A 57 -24.98 20.23 -9.19
CA LYS A 57 -25.01 21.42 -10.06
C LYS A 57 -23.90 21.35 -11.11
N TRP A 58 -24.17 21.91 -12.30
CA TRP A 58 -23.14 22.21 -13.29
C TRP A 58 -22.25 23.33 -12.74
N ARG A 59 -20.94 23.08 -12.67
CA ARG A 59 -19.95 24.05 -12.20
C ARG A 59 -18.82 24.17 -13.19
N THR A 60 -18.24 25.35 -13.33
CA THR A 60 -17.04 25.55 -14.16
C THR A 60 -15.91 24.64 -13.70
N GLY A 61 -15.10 24.13 -14.63
CA GLY A 61 -14.00 23.22 -14.35
C GLY A 61 -12.98 23.75 -13.33
N ASN A 62 -12.84 25.08 -13.23
CA ASN A 62 -11.93 25.75 -12.31
C ASN A 62 -12.52 26.02 -10.91
N SER A 63 -13.81 25.70 -10.68
CA SER A 63 -14.46 25.90 -9.40
C SER A 63 -13.82 25.07 -8.27
N LYS A 64 -13.82 25.61 -7.03
CA LYS A 64 -13.28 24.91 -5.85
C LYS A 64 -13.92 23.53 -5.63
N ALA A 65 -15.20 23.39 -5.93
CA ALA A 65 -15.91 22.11 -5.81
C ALA A 65 -15.38 21.05 -6.78
N VAL A 66 -15.16 21.42 -8.06
CA VAL A 66 -14.55 20.52 -9.05
C VAL A 66 -13.12 20.16 -8.66
N LYS A 67 -12.32 21.13 -8.21
CA LYS A 67 -10.96 20.87 -7.70
C LYS A 67 -10.95 19.91 -6.52
N ASN A 68 -11.88 20.06 -5.57
CA ASN A 68 -12.00 19.16 -4.43
C ASN A 68 -12.44 17.74 -4.83
N LYS A 69 -13.42 17.60 -5.75
CA LYS A 69 -13.86 16.29 -6.27
C LYS A 69 -12.70 15.59 -6.99
N ARG A 70 -11.97 16.31 -7.85
CA ARG A 70 -10.77 15.79 -8.52
C ARG A 70 -9.72 15.34 -7.50
N ALA A 71 -9.38 16.18 -6.52
CA ALA A 71 -8.44 15.80 -5.47
C ALA A 71 -8.91 14.56 -4.68
N THR A 72 -10.22 14.40 -4.46
CA THR A 72 -10.78 13.22 -3.78
C THR A 72 -10.66 11.97 -4.65
N GLN A 73 -10.96 12.07 -5.94
CA GLN A 73 -10.76 11.00 -6.92
C GLN A 73 -9.29 10.62 -7.03
N ASP A 74 -8.38 11.59 -7.11
CA ASP A 74 -6.93 11.37 -7.14
C ASP A 74 -6.46 10.62 -5.88
N ILE A 75 -6.98 10.99 -4.70
CA ILE A 75 -6.71 10.28 -3.44
C ILE A 75 -7.26 8.84 -3.47
N GLN A 76 -8.47 8.63 -4.03
CA GLN A 76 -9.08 7.30 -4.15
C GLN A 76 -8.29 6.41 -5.12
N VAL A 77 -7.91 6.92 -6.29
CA VAL A 77 -7.07 6.23 -7.27
C VAL A 77 -5.71 5.90 -6.66
N ALA A 78 -5.04 6.88 -6.03
CA ALA A 78 -3.78 6.64 -5.35
C ALA A 78 -3.91 5.59 -4.23
N LYS A 79 -5.04 5.56 -3.51
CA LYS A 79 -5.32 4.55 -2.50
C LYS A 79 -5.54 3.17 -3.12
N ALA A 80 -6.28 3.07 -4.23
CA ALA A 80 -6.51 1.81 -4.95
C ALA A 80 -5.20 1.23 -5.50
N LEU A 81 -4.37 2.06 -6.15
CA LEU A 81 -3.03 1.67 -6.62
C LEU A 81 -2.15 1.23 -5.45
N ARG A 82 -2.16 1.97 -4.33
CA ARG A 82 -1.45 1.57 -3.12
C ARG A 82 -1.94 0.25 -2.57
N HIS A 83 -3.22 -0.09 -2.69
CA HIS A 83 -3.76 -1.37 -2.22
C HIS A 83 -3.24 -2.55 -3.05
N GLN A 84 -3.04 -2.35 -4.36
CA GLN A 84 -2.44 -3.36 -5.24
C GLN A 84 -0.97 -3.62 -4.87
N THR A 85 -0.21 -2.55 -4.62
CA THR A 85 1.22 -2.65 -4.27
C THR A 85 1.47 -2.75 -2.75
N HIS A 86 0.42 -2.91 -1.95
CA HIS A 86 0.52 -2.76 -0.50
C HIS A 86 1.29 -3.92 0.11
N GLY A 87 2.48 -3.65 0.65
CA GLY A 87 3.32 -4.68 1.25
C GLY A 87 4.23 -5.41 0.28
N LEU A 88 4.25 -5.04 -1.01
CA LEU A 88 5.29 -5.51 -1.93
C LEU A 88 6.63 -4.84 -1.65
N ASP A 89 6.59 -3.58 -1.23
CA ASP A 89 7.77 -2.80 -0.94
C ASP A 89 7.76 -2.29 0.51
N ILE A 90 8.91 -2.36 1.17
CA ILE A 90 9.16 -1.75 2.46
C ILE A 90 10.32 -0.76 2.31
N TYR A 91 10.14 0.42 2.87
CA TYR A 91 11.07 1.53 2.79
C TYR A 91 11.53 1.91 4.20
N ALA A 92 12.83 1.84 4.47
CA ALA A 92 13.42 2.31 5.71
C ALA A 92 14.11 3.67 5.50
N TYR A 93 13.90 4.59 6.45
CA TYR A 93 14.52 5.91 6.45
C TYR A 93 15.31 6.10 7.74
N ARG A 94 16.50 6.68 7.62
CA ARG A 94 17.38 7.00 8.74
C ARG A 94 17.35 8.50 9.00
N HIS A 95 17.28 8.89 10.27
CA HIS A 95 17.52 10.26 10.67
C HIS A 95 19.04 10.53 10.72
N ILE A 96 19.52 11.51 9.95
CA ILE A 96 20.96 11.74 9.73
C ILE A 96 21.73 11.95 11.04
N ARG A 97 21.12 12.62 12.03
CA ARG A 97 21.81 13.02 13.26
C ARG A 97 21.68 12.05 14.43
N THR A 98 20.57 11.33 14.51
CA THR A 98 20.25 10.47 15.67
C THR A 98 20.28 9.00 15.33
N ASN A 99 20.45 8.65 14.05
CA ASN A 99 20.42 7.28 13.55
C ASN A 99 19.12 6.51 13.89
N GLN A 100 18.04 7.22 14.23
CA GLN A 100 16.71 6.61 14.36
C GLN A 100 16.27 6.09 12.99
N VAL A 101 15.66 4.91 12.97
CA VAL A 101 15.18 4.29 11.74
C VAL A 101 13.67 4.14 11.78
N VAL A 102 13.01 4.55 10.70
CA VAL A 102 11.56 4.49 10.57
C VAL A 102 11.20 3.69 9.32
N TYR A 103 10.21 2.81 9.44
CA TYR A 103 9.74 1.99 8.34
C TYR A 103 8.48 2.58 7.71
N SER A 104 8.32 2.40 6.41
CA SER A 104 7.16 2.85 5.65
C SER A 104 6.81 1.85 4.55
N LEU A 105 5.52 1.68 4.26
CA LEU A 105 5.04 0.95 3.08
C LEU A 105 4.93 1.86 1.84
N THR A 106 5.21 3.15 2.00
CA THR A 106 5.18 4.14 0.92
C THR A 106 6.56 4.77 0.71
N ARG A 107 6.90 5.01 -0.56
CA ARG A 107 8.09 5.77 -1.00
C ARG A 107 8.13 7.21 -0.49
N THR A 108 7.01 7.74 -0.01
CA THR A 108 6.94 9.06 0.62
C THR A 108 6.78 8.90 2.11
N LEU A 109 7.52 9.74 2.85
CA LEU A 109 7.51 9.74 4.30
C LEU A 109 6.26 10.48 4.80
N GLN A 110 5.33 9.74 5.43
CA GLN A 110 4.08 10.32 5.96
C GLN A 110 4.28 10.72 7.42
N GLU A 111 4.20 12.02 7.72
CA GLU A 111 4.42 12.57 9.07
C GLU A 111 3.64 11.83 10.18
N ASN A 112 2.34 11.61 9.97
CA ASN A 112 1.48 10.90 10.93
C ASN A 112 1.91 9.45 11.22
N LYS A 113 2.55 8.79 10.25
CA LYS A 113 3.00 7.39 10.38
C LYS A 113 4.43 7.29 10.92
N VAL A 114 5.21 8.33 10.74
CA VAL A 114 6.62 8.39 11.16
C VAL A 114 6.70 8.75 12.63
N LEU A 115 6.03 9.83 13.05
CA LEU A 115 6.08 10.29 14.44
C LEU A 115 5.54 9.25 15.42
N THR A 116 4.61 8.40 15.00
CA THR A 116 4.06 7.30 15.82
C THR A 116 5.02 6.13 16.02
N GLN A 117 6.12 6.05 15.26
CA GLN A 117 7.16 5.03 15.43
C GLN A 117 8.28 5.48 16.38
N LEU A 118 8.38 6.79 16.66
CA LEU A 118 9.41 7.35 17.51
C LEU A 118 8.94 7.35 18.97
N LEU A 119 9.60 6.53 19.80
CA LEU A 119 9.33 6.51 21.24
C LEU A 119 10.02 7.68 21.94
N TYR A 120 9.38 8.16 23.02
CA TYR A 120 9.91 9.24 23.83
C TYR A 120 10.99 8.74 24.79
N HIS A 121 12.24 9.12 24.54
CA HIS A 121 13.40 8.80 25.39
C HIS A 121 13.84 9.98 26.28
N GLY A 122 13.13 11.12 26.20
CA GLY A 122 13.44 12.34 26.94
C GLY A 122 13.28 13.62 26.12
N LYS A 123 13.62 14.78 26.70
CA LYS A 123 13.50 16.08 26.02
C LYS A 123 14.36 16.09 24.74
N LYS A 124 13.78 16.59 23.64
CA LYS A 124 14.43 16.69 22.30
C LYS A 124 14.77 15.33 21.64
N THR A 125 14.15 14.24 22.06
CA THR A 125 14.35 12.91 21.42
C THR A 125 13.37 12.63 20.28
N VAL A 126 12.16 13.19 20.38
CA VAL A 126 11.12 13.11 19.34
C VAL A 126 10.95 14.50 18.72
N PRO A 127 11.11 14.66 17.39
CA PRO A 127 10.87 15.92 16.73
C PRO A 127 9.36 16.25 16.72
N SER A 128 9.02 17.53 16.76
CA SER A 128 7.61 17.99 16.73
C SER A 128 6.96 17.81 15.35
N SER A 129 7.77 17.83 14.30
CA SER A 129 7.34 17.62 12.93
C SER A 129 8.43 16.90 12.15
N VAL A 130 8.03 16.19 11.10
CA VAL A 130 9.01 15.58 10.19
C VAL A 130 9.61 16.68 9.33
N ARG A 131 10.92 16.86 9.43
CA ARG A 131 11.68 17.72 8.51
C ARG A 131 12.37 16.88 7.46
N ASN A 132 12.02 17.08 6.20
CA ASN A 132 12.56 16.27 5.09
C ASN A 132 14.10 16.24 5.10
N ASP A 133 14.76 17.38 5.26
CA ASP A 133 16.22 17.50 5.26
C ASP A 133 16.97 16.60 6.26
N MET A 134 16.31 16.19 7.34
CA MET A 134 16.92 15.37 8.39
C MET A 134 16.75 13.86 8.17
N TRP A 135 15.94 13.44 7.19
CA TRP A 135 15.66 12.04 6.89
C TRP A 135 16.22 11.66 5.53
N THR A 136 17.00 10.59 5.51
CA THR A 136 17.54 10.00 4.27
C THR A 136 17.01 8.60 4.08
N PRO A 137 16.75 8.17 2.83
CA PRO A 137 16.59 6.76 2.53
C PRO A 137 17.73 5.92 3.11
N TYR A 138 17.39 4.77 3.69
CA TYR A 138 18.38 3.88 4.30
C TYR A 138 18.50 2.58 3.50
N PHE A 139 17.42 1.81 3.43
CA PHE A 139 17.31 0.65 2.56
C PHE A 139 15.87 0.44 2.13
N SER A 140 15.66 -0.31 1.06
CA SER A 140 14.34 -0.81 0.66
C SER A 140 14.36 -2.32 0.46
N ILE A 141 13.25 -2.96 0.80
CA ILE A 141 13.04 -4.41 0.65
C ILE A 141 11.88 -4.60 -0.33
N HIS A 142 12.08 -5.44 -1.33
CA HIS A 142 11.13 -5.71 -2.39
C HIS A 142 10.82 -7.21 -2.44
N PHE A 143 9.54 -7.52 -2.34
CA PHE A 143 8.98 -8.86 -2.40
C PHE A 143 8.50 -9.16 -3.83
N PRO A 144 8.39 -10.44 -4.21
CA PRO A 144 7.82 -10.84 -5.50
C PRO A 144 6.40 -10.28 -5.65
N PRO A 145 5.92 -9.95 -6.87
CA PRO A 145 4.70 -9.18 -7.09
C PRO A 145 3.50 -10.13 -7.08
N THR A 146 3.52 -11.07 -6.14
CA THR A 146 2.54 -12.12 -5.95
C THR A 146 1.66 -11.74 -4.75
N PRO A 147 0.42 -12.24 -4.68
CA PRO A 147 -0.43 -12.01 -3.51
C PRO A 147 0.21 -12.54 -2.22
N ALA A 148 1.04 -13.58 -2.31
CA ALA A 148 1.79 -14.09 -1.17
C ALA A 148 2.94 -13.16 -0.77
N GLY A 149 3.71 -12.66 -1.73
CA GLY A 149 4.78 -11.68 -1.48
C GLY A 149 4.25 -10.42 -0.79
N ALA A 150 3.07 -9.93 -1.19
CA ALA A 150 2.42 -8.80 -0.52
C ALA A 150 2.07 -9.10 0.94
N LEU A 151 1.57 -10.31 1.25
CA LEU A 151 1.30 -10.72 2.63
C LEU A 151 2.58 -10.88 3.45
N GLU A 152 3.63 -11.42 2.84
CA GLU A 152 4.95 -11.58 3.46
C GLU A 152 5.57 -10.24 3.81
N GLY A 153 5.53 -9.26 2.91
CA GLY A 153 6.04 -7.93 3.22
C GLY A 153 5.19 -7.17 4.23
N LEU A 154 3.87 -7.38 4.30
CA LEU A 154 3.05 -6.84 5.41
C LEU A 154 3.43 -7.47 6.75
N PHE A 155 3.68 -8.76 6.76
CA PHE A 155 4.16 -9.45 7.95
C PHE A 155 5.56 -8.97 8.35
N ALA A 156 6.47 -8.84 7.40
CA ALA A 156 7.81 -8.31 7.61
C ALA A 156 7.75 -6.91 8.22
N PHE A 157 6.97 -6.01 7.61
CA PHE A 157 6.77 -4.65 8.09
C PHE A 157 6.23 -4.61 9.52
N GLN A 158 5.27 -5.48 9.85
CA GLN A 158 4.76 -5.60 11.21
C GLN A 158 5.89 -6.03 12.18
N LYS A 159 6.66 -7.06 11.83
CA LYS A 159 7.73 -7.60 12.67
C LYS A 159 8.90 -6.63 12.87
N LEU A 160 9.34 -5.95 11.82
CA LEU A 160 10.36 -4.90 11.92
C LEU A 160 9.95 -3.79 12.90
N ARG A 161 8.68 -3.40 12.90
CA ARG A 161 8.16 -2.40 13.83
C ARG A 161 8.02 -2.92 15.25
N GLU A 162 7.57 -4.17 15.42
CA GLU A 162 7.49 -4.82 16.73
C GLU A 162 8.88 -4.95 17.37
N LEU A 163 9.89 -5.42 16.62
CA LEU A 163 11.27 -5.55 17.10
C LEU A 163 11.91 -4.19 17.43
N SER A 164 11.72 -3.19 16.55
CA SER A 164 12.19 -1.83 16.84
C SER A 164 11.55 -1.25 18.11
N THR A 165 10.26 -1.50 18.34
CA THR A 165 9.56 -1.07 19.55
C THR A 165 10.05 -1.82 20.78
N GLN A 166 10.19 -3.15 20.68
CA GLN A 166 10.63 -4.00 21.77
C GLN A 166 12.03 -3.61 22.26
N ARG A 167 12.99 -3.37 21.37
CA ARG A 167 14.34 -2.96 21.78
C ARG A 167 14.39 -1.61 22.46
N GLN A 168 13.46 -0.71 22.12
CA GLN A 168 13.36 0.59 22.78
C GLN A 168 12.69 0.50 24.16
N LEU A 169 11.71 -0.41 24.33
CA LEU A 169 10.97 -0.58 25.59
C LEU A 169 11.68 -1.49 26.59
N SER A 170 12.27 -2.58 26.10
CA SER A 170 13.03 -3.56 26.87
C SER A 170 14.42 -3.76 26.24
N PRO A 171 15.32 -2.76 26.32
CA PRO A 171 16.65 -2.89 25.76
C PRO A 171 17.47 -3.94 26.51
N PRO A 172 18.36 -4.70 25.82
CA PRO A 172 19.33 -5.56 26.49
C PRO A 172 20.25 -4.76 27.40
N GLU A 173 20.76 -5.41 28.45
CA GLU A 173 21.57 -4.75 29.48
C GLU A 173 22.79 -4.02 28.91
N ASN A 174 23.39 -4.54 27.84
CA ASN A 174 24.55 -3.95 27.15
C ASN A 174 24.27 -2.55 26.56
N LEU A 175 23.00 -2.24 26.24
CA LEU A 175 22.60 -0.91 25.78
C LEU A 175 22.30 0.07 26.93
N ILE A 176 22.03 -0.46 28.11
CA ILE A 176 21.71 0.35 29.30
C ILE A 176 22.98 0.64 30.11
N ARG A 177 23.89 -0.32 30.18
CA ARG A 177 25.13 -0.25 30.95
C ARG A 177 26.24 0.43 30.16
N ALA A 178 27.13 1.12 30.86
CA ALA A 178 28.28 1.79 30.26
C ALA A 178 29.30 0.76 29.80
N THR A 179 29.58 0.79 28.50
CA THR A 179 30.64 0.00 27.86
C THR A 179 31.96 0.77 27.88
N GLN A 180 33.08 0.10 27.63
CA GLN A 180 34.39 0.76 27.54
C GLN A 180 34.41 1.83 26.44
N GLU A 181 33.75 1.57 25.31
CA GLU A 181 33.59 2.53 24.21
C GLU A 181 32.84 3.79 24.66
N ASP A 182 31.77 3.65 25.44
CA ASP A 182 31.01 4.79 25.97
C ASP A 182 31.89 5.66 26.88
N ILE A 183 32.73 5.03 27.71
CA ILE A 183 33.67 5.71 28.60
C ILE A 183 34.69 6.50 27.78
N ASP A 184 35.21 5.91 26.71
CA ASP A 184 36.21 6.55 25.86
C ASP A 184 35.61 7.68 25.00
N VAL A 185 34.36 7.55 24.56
CA VAL A 185 33.58 8.65 23.94
C VAL A 185 33.32 9.79 24.92
N VAL A 186 33.07 9.49 26.20
CA VAL A 186 32.90 10.53 27.23
C VAL A 186 34.24 11.21 27.53
N LYS A 187 35.33 10.45 27.67
CA LYS A 187 36.69 10.98 27.89
C LYS A 187 37.14 11.89 26.75
N SER A 188 36.94 11.47 25.50
CA SER A 188 37.30 12.26 24.31
C SER A 188 36.50 13.56 24.19
N LYS A 189 35.24 13.59 24.63
CA LYS A 189 34.43 14.82 24.69
C LYS A 189 34.83 15.76 25.82
N LEU A 190 35.40 15.23 26.90
CA LEU A 190 35.83 15.99 28.06
C LEU A 190 37.14 16.76 27.80
N GLY A 191 38.02 16.27 26.92
CA GLY A 191 39.19 17.00 26.46
C GLY A 191 40.39 16.10 26.11
N SER A 192 41.56 16.71 25.92
CA SER A 192 42.81 15.98 25.72
C SER A 192 43.22 15.19 26.97
N PRO A 193 44.04 14.14 26.86
CA PRO A 193 44.51 13.36 28.00
C PRO A 193 45.12 14.21 29.14
N THR A 194 45.80 15.31 28.82
CA THR A 194 46.33 16.28 29.79
C THR A 194 45.23 17.01 30.58
N THR A 195 44.18 17.49 29.91
CA THR A 195 43.04 18.12 30.59
C THR A 195 42.30 17.13 31.51
N LEU A 196 42.26 15.84 31.14
CA LEU A 196 41.71 14.80 32.01
C LEU A 196 42.56 14.62 33.27
N GLN A 197 43.89 14.64 33.17
CA GLN A 197 44.78 14.59 34.34
C GLN A 197 44.61 15.80 35.25
N GLU A 198 44.50 17.02 34.69
CA GLU A 198 44.25 18.23 35.47
C GLU A 198 42.90 18.20 36.20
N MET A 199 41.83 17.76 35.52
CA MET A 199 40.52 17.59 36.15
C MET A 199 40.52 16.46 37.20
N ALA A 200 41.32 15.42 37.01
CA ALA A 200 41.52 14.37 38.01
C ALA A 200 42.17 14.94 39.27
N ALA A 201 43.21 15.78 39.11
CA ALA A 201 43.89 16.43 40.23
C ALA A 201 42.99 17.42 41.00
N ARG A 202 41.94 17.95 40.35
CA ARG A 202 40.94 18.85 40.95
C ARG A 202 39.69 18.11 41.50
N ASP A 203 39.66 16.78 41.46
CA ASP A 203 38.49 15.93 41.81
C ASP A 203 37.22 16.21 40.98
N GLU A 204 37.30 17.00 39.90
CA GLU A 204 36.16 17.37 39.06
C GLU A 204 35.68 16.25 38.12
N LEU A 205 36.42 15.14 38.04
CA LEU A 205 36.06 13.97 37.24
C LEU A 205 35.01 13.08 37.92
N GLN A 206 34.91 13.12 39.25
CA GLN A 206 33.99 12.27 40.00
C GLN A 206 32.53 12.59 39.59
N GLY A 207 31.82 11.59 39.07
CA GLY A 207 30.43 11.71 38.60
C GLY A 207 30.24 12.18 37.15
N LYS A 208 31.29 12.62 36.44
CA LYS A 208 31.21 12.95 35.00
C LYS A 208 31.43 11.73 34.10
N ILE A 209 32.31 10.81 34.51
CA ILE A 209 32.61 9.58 33.77
C ILE A 209 31.88 8.41 34.45
N PRO A 210 30.99 7.69 33.75
CA PRO A 210 30.33 6.51 34.30
C PRO A 210 31.33 5.36 34.49
N LYS A 211 31.14 4.53 35.52
CA LYS A 211 31.95 3.32 35.72
C LYS A 211 31.53 2.22 34.77
N LEU A 212 32.45 1.28 34.47
CA LEU A 212 32.14 0.09 33.68
C LEU A 212 30.97 -0.67 34.34
N ASN A 213 29.98 -1.07 33.54
CA ASN A 213 28.76 -1.77 33.96
C ASN A 213 27.75 -0.96 34.80
N GLU A 214 28.01 0.33 35.05
CA GLU A 214 27.04 1.24 35.66
C GLU A 214 25.96 1.66 34.66
N ILE A 215 24.76 2.00 35.14
CA ILE A 215 23.67 2.49 34.27
C ILE A 215 24.09 3.81 33.63
N LEU A 216 23.98 3.90 32.31
CA LEU A 216 24.32 5.11 31.56
C LEU A 216 23.47 6.32 32.00
N PRO A 217 24.07 7.53 32.06
CA PRO A 217 23.33 8.76 32.27
C PRO A 217 22.19 8.91 31.26
N LYS A 218 21.03 9.43 31.71
CA LYS A 218 19.79 9.49 30.91
C LYS A 218 19.99 10.02 29.48
N LYS A 219 20.84 11.04 29.30
CA LYS A 219 21.13 11.65 27.99
C LYS A 219 21.92 10.72 27.06
N LEU A 220 22.96 10.07 27.57
CA LEU A 220 23.78 9.12 26.79
C LEU A 220 22.97 7.85 26.48
N ARG A 221 22.24 7.35 27.49
CA ARG A 221 21.32 6.23 27.32
C ARG A 221 20.28 6.50 26.24
N ALA A 222 19.63 7.67 26.26
CA ALA A 222 18.69 8.06 25.22
C ALA A 222 19.37 8.11 23.84
N GLN A 223 20.59 8.65 23.73
CA GLN A 223 21.32 8.69 22.46
C GLN A 223 21.64 7.28 21.94
N LYS A 224 22.08 6.38 22.81
CA LYS A 224 22.37 4.97 22.47
C LYS A 224 21.11 4.21 22.05
N LEU A 225 19.97 4.43 22.72
CA LEU A 225 18.68 3.83 22.35
C LEU A 225 18.07 4.40 21.06
N MET A 226 18.39 5.65 20.73
CA MET A 226 17.97 6.27 19.48
C MET A 226 18.78 5.77 18.28
N ASP A 227 20.02 5.30 18.48
CA ASP A 227 20.82 4.74 17.41
C ASP A 227 20.32 3.34 17.02
N GLN A 228 19.59 3.31 15.91
CA GLN A 228 18.95 2.10 15.40
C GLN A 228 19.55 1.65 14.08
N LYS A 229 20.67 2.26 13.66
CA LYS A 229 21.23 2.03 12.32
C LYS A 229 21.63 0.57 12.13
N ALA A 230 22.51 0.06 12.99
CA ALA A 230 22.97 -1.34 12.91
C ALA A 230 21.85 -2.33 13.30
N THR A 231 21.08 -1.99 14.33
CA THR A 231 20.05 -2.89 14.87
C THR A 231 18.88 -3.09 13.90
N SER A 232 18.48 -2.07 13.13
CA SER A 232 17.46 -2.21 12.09
C SER A 232 17.89 -3.12 10.92
N VAL A 233 19.19 -3.18 10.62
CA VAL A 233 19.73 -4.09 9.61
C VAL A 233 19.73 -5.53 10.11
N ALA A 234 20.18 -5.74 11.35
CA ALA A 234 20.10 -7.05 11.99
C ALA A 234 18.65 -7.56 12.07
N ASP A 235 17.69 -6.69 12.37
CA ASP A 235 16.26 -7.03 12.32
C ASP A 235 15.79 -7.42 10.93
N ALA A 236 16.24 -6.70 9.89
CA ALA A 236 15.88 -7.00 8.52
C ALA A 236 16.37 -8.40 8.13
N ALA A 237 17.63 -8.72 8.42
CA ALA A 237 18.17 -10.05 8.18
C ALA A 237 17.39 -11.13 8.93
N PHE A 238 17.13 -10.93 10.23
CA PHE A 238 16.39 -11.86 11.08
C PHE A 238 14.94 -12.09 10.59
N VAL A 239 14.23 -11.01 10.23
CA VAL A 239 12.85 -11.09 9.76
C VAL A 239 12.77 -11.73 8.38
N LEU A 240 13.71 -11.45 7.49
CA LEU A 240 13.75 -12.09 6.17
C LEU A 240 14.06 -13.58 6.28
N ASP A 241 15.01 -13.95 7.15
CA ASP A 241 15.29 -15.36 7.42
C ASP A 241 14.06 -16.09 7.98
N TRP A 242 13.36 -15.47 8.94
CA TRP A 242 12.09 -16.00 9.44
C TRP A 242 11.05 -16.19 8.34
N ILE A 243 10.91 -15.23 7.44
CA ILE A 243 9.90 -15.32 6.37
C ILE A 243 10.25 -16.41 5.35
N LEU A 244 11.51 -16.47 4.94
CA LEU A 244 11.99 -17.40 3.92
C LEU A 244 11.99 -18.85 4.41
N SER A 245 12.38 -19.08 5.66
CA SER A 245 12.35 -20.40 6.31
C SER A 245 10.95 -20.80 6.79
N GLY A 246 10.03 -19.83 6.93
CA GLY A 246 8.66 -20.09 7.36
C GLY A 246 7.77 -20.79 6.31
N PRO A 247 6.46 -20.98 6.63
CA PRO A 247 5.48 -21.65 5.78
C PRO A 247 5.52 -21.16 4.34
N SER A 248 5.25 -22.08 3.41
CA SER A 248 5.20 -21.77 1.98
C SER A 248 4.28 -20.58 1.71
N PRO A 249 4.58 -19.74 0.70
CA PRO A 249 3.81 -18.52 0.48
C PRO A 249 2.35 -18.85 0.17
N TRP A 250 2.12 -19.98 -0.53
CA TRP A 250 0.79 -20.55 -0.75
C TRP A 250 0.10 -21.01 0.54
N GLU A 251 0.81 -21.69 1.45
CA GLU A 251 0.26 -22.07 2.75
C GLU A 251 -0.15 -20.84 3.58
N ARG A 252 0.61 -19.74 3.50
CA ARG A 252 0.23 -18.48 4.15
C ARG A 252 -1.04 -17.88 3.55
N VAL A 253 -1.13 -17.79 2.22
CA VAL A 253 -2.32 -17.27 1.52
C VAL A 253 -3.55 -18.10 1.87
N THR A 254 -3.45 -19.42 1.78
CA THR A 254 -4.55 -20.34 2.12
C THR A 254 -4.90 -20.25 3.60
N THR A 255 -3.93 -20.09 4.49
CA THR A 255 -4.17 -19.90 5.93
C THR A 255 -4.92 -18.61 6.22
N VAL A 256 -4.54 -17.50 5.56
CA VAL A 256 -5.22 -16.21 5.70
C VAL A 256 -6.64 -16.28 5.13
N ALA A 257 -6.82 -16.91 3.96
CA ALA A 257 -8.14 -17.13 3.35
C ALA A 257 -9.04 -17.97 4.26
N LYS A 258 -8.54 -19.11 4.78
CA LYS A 258 -9.26 -19.97 5.73
C LYS A 258 -9.62 -19.24 7.02
N LYS A 259 -8.70 -18.47 7.61
CA LYS A 259 -8.99 -17.64 8.80
C LYS A 259 -10.07 -16.60 8.52
N ARG A 260 -10.07 -15.97 7.33
CA ARG A 260 -11.13 -15.04 6.91
C ARG A 260 -12.46 -15.76 6.76
N ALA A 261 -12.47 -16.96 6.16
CA ALA A 261 -13.67 -17.78 6.01
C ALA A 261 -14.24 -18.21 7.39
N ILE A 262 -13.38 -18.68 8.30
CA ILE A 262 -13.75 -19.00 9.69
C ILE A 262 -14.35 -17.79 10.37
N LYS A 263 -13.66 -16.63 10.34
CA LYS A 263 -14.15 -15.40 10.95
C LYS A 263 -15.48 -14.92 10.34
N ALA A 264 -15.67 -15.11 9.04
CA ALA A 264 -16.93 -14.81 8.37
C ALA A 264 -18.05 -15.76 8.84
N SER A 265 -17.75 -17.05 9.01
CA SER A 265 -18.70 -18.05 9.53
C SER A 265 -19.05 -17.86 11.01
N GLU A 266 -18.08 -17.43 11.82
CA GLU A 266 -18.25 -17.12 13.25
C GLU A 266 -18.87 -15.73 13.47
N SER A 267 -18.88 -14.89 12.45
CA SER A 267 -19.46 -13.55 12.57
C SER A 267 -20.91 -13.68 13.02
N SER A 268 -21.24 -13.02 14.13
CA SER A 268 -22.52 -13.22 14.81
C SER A 268 -23.71 -13.09 13.85
N GLY A 269 -24.80 -13.80 14.12
CA GLY A 269 -26.04 -13.66 13.34
C GLY A 269 -26.49 -12.19 13.19
N ARG A 270 -26.15 -11.32 14.16
CA ARG A 270 -26.37 -9.86 14.06
C ARG A 270 -25.50 -9.19 13.01
N THR A 271 -24.23 -9.56 12.88
CA THR A 271 -23.33 -9.08 11.83
C THR A 271 -23.80 -9.57 10.46
N VAL A 272 -24.16 -10.85 10.36
CA VAL A 272 -24.72 -11.43 9.12
C VAL A 272 -26.04 -10.75 8.75
N ALA A 273 -26.92 -10.48 9.70
CA ALA A 273 -28.17 -9.76 9.47
C ALA A 273 -27.92 -8.31 9.02
N ARG A 274 -26.95 -7.61 9.62
CA ARG A 274 -26.53 -6.26 9.20
C ARG A 274 -25.96 -6.29 7.77
N LEU A 275 -25.09 -7.23 7.45
CA LEU A 275 -24.53 -7.41 6.10
C LEU A 275 -25.62 -7.76 5.09
N GLY A 276 -26.57 -8.62 5.45
CA GLY A 276 -27.74 -8.94 4.63
C GLY A 276 -28.61 -7.72 4.37
N LYS A 277 -28.80 -6.84 5.37
CA LYS A 277 -29.51 -5.56 5.19
C LYS A 277 -28.77 -4.65 4.21
N VAL A 278 -27.46 -4.48 4.38
CA VAL A 278 -26.64 -3.68 3.45
C VAL A 278 -26.67 -4.25 2.04
N ARG A 279 -26.61 -5.58 1.87
CA ARG A 279 -26.68 -6.23 0.57
C ARG A 279 -28.04 -6.02 -0.11
N LYS A 280 -29.14 -6.15 0.63
CA LYS A 280 -30.48 -5.81 0.13
C LYS A 280 -30.60 -4.35 -0.27
N GLU A 281 -30.04 -3.42 0.51
CA GLU A 281 -30.00 -2.00 0.16
C GLU A 281 -29.19 -1.74 -1.13
N ILE A 282 -28.09 -2.47 -1.34
CA ILE A 282 -27.29 -2.39 -2.59
C ILE A 282 -28.07 -2.98 -3.78
N GLU A 283 -28.69 -4.15 -3.62
CA GLU A 283 -29.48 -4.79 -4.67
C GLU A 283 -30.70 -3.96 -5.06
N GLN A 284 -31.39 -3.34 -4.08
CA GLN A 284 -32.49 -2.40 -4.34
C GLN A 284 -32.01 -1.19 -5.14
N LYS A 285 -30.87 -0.60 -4.78
CA LYS A 285 -30.28 0.50 -5.54
C LYS A 285 -29.88 0.08 -6.95
N ALA A 286 -29.29 -1.11 -7.11
CA ALA A 286 -28.94 -1.63 -8.42
C ALA A 286 -30.18 -1.88 -9.30
N ALA A 287 -31.25 -2.44 -8.72
CA ALA A 287 -32.51 -2.64 -9.42
C ALA A 287 -33.17 -1.30 -9.79
N GLU A 288 -33.12 -0.30 -8.90
CA GLU A 288 -33.60 1.05 -9.19
C GLU A 288 -32.82 1.69 -10.33
N ILE A 289 -31.49 1.56 -10.34
CA ILE A 289 -30.62 2.03 -11.42
C ILE A 289 -31.00 1.34 -12.74
N ARG A 290 -31.16 0.02 -12.75
CA ARG A 290 -31.58 -0.75 -13.94
C ARG A 290 -32.95 -0.31 -14.45
N ARG A 291 -33.93 -0.11 -13.57
CA ARG A 291 -35.27 0.37 -13.91
C ARG A 291 -35.24 1.79 -14.48
N ARG A 292 -34.39 2.67 -13.95
CA ARG A 292 -34.22 4.02 -14.50
C ARG A 292 -33.54 3.99 -15.86
N ALA A 293 -32.55 3.11 -16.04
CA ALA A 293 -31.89 2.91 -17.32
C ALA A 293 -32.89 2.40 -18.38
N SER A 294 -33.76 1.43 -18.03
CA SER A 294 -34.79 0.94 -18.96
C SER A 294 -35.81 2.03 -19.32
N LEU A 295 -36.31 2.78 -18.34
CA LEU A 295 -37.24 3.89 -18.58
C LEU A 295 -36.61 4.99 -19.44
N ALA A 296 -35.33 5.28 -19.24
CA ALA A 296 -34.60 6.22 -20.09
C ALA A 296 -34.56 5.71 -21.53
N VAL A 297 -34.20 4.45 -21.77
CA VAL A 297 -34.18 3.84 -23.11
C VAL A 297 -35.58 3.81 -23.76
N GLU A 298 -36.63 3.54 -22.98
CA GLU A 298 -38.02 3.51 -23.46
C GLU A 298 -38.54 4.90 -23.84
N SER A 299 -38.16 5.95 -23.09
CA SER A 299 -38.61 7.33 -23.30
C SER A 299 -38.02 8.03 -24.53
N LEU A 300 -36.98 7.47 -25.16
CA LEU A 300 -36.43 8.01 -26.40
C LEU A 300 -37.14 7.42 -27.64
N ALA A 301 -37.48 8.32 -28.58
CA ALA A 301 -38.02 7.97 -29.88
C ALA A 301 -37.06 7.06 -30.67
N ASP A 302 -37.59 6.18 -31.51
CA ASP A 302 -36.83 5.10 -32.18
C ASP A 302 -35.60 5.59 -32.98
N GLY A 303 -35.57 6.85 -33.42
CA GLY A 303 -34.44 7.45 -34.13
C GLY A 303 -33.22 7.78 -33.26
N ASP A 304 -33.39 8.03 -31.95
CA ASP A 304 -32.29 8.49 -31.08
C ASP A 304 -31.62 7.34 -30.30
N ARG A 305 -32.23 6.15 -30.31
CA ARG A 305 -31.73 4.95 -29.60
C ARG A 305 -30.35 4.49 -30.09
N ALA A 306 -30.01 4.74 -31.35
CA ALA A 306 -28.70 4.42 -31.93
C ALA A 306 -27.57 5.37 -31.50
N SER A 307 -27.89 6.55 -30.94
CA SER A 307 -26.89 7.57 -30.56
C SER A 307 -26.40 7.45 -29.11
N LEU A 308 -27.09 6.67 -28.27
CA LEU A 308 -26.75 6.46 -26.87
C LEU A 308 -25.69 5.37 -26.68
N ARG A 309 -24.51 5.58 -27.27
CA ARG A 309 -23.30 4.97 -26.70
C ARG A 309 -23.08 5.65 -25.36
N LEU A 310 -23.22 4.91 -24.26
CA LEU A 310 -22.78 5.39 -22.94
C LEU A 310 -21.37 5.96 -23.13
N THR A 311 -21.22 7.27 -22.89
CA THR A 311 -19.90 7.91 -23.03
C THR A 311 -18.90 7.15 -22.17
N PHE A 312 -17.69 6.93 -22.68
CA PHE A 312 -16.65 6.17 -21.98
C PHE A 312 -16.47 6.58 -20.51
N ASP A 313 -16.57 7.88 -20.21
CA ASP A 313 -16.50 8.42 -18.85
C ASP A 313 -17.63 7.96 -17.92
N ALA A 314 -18.83 7.72 -18.46
CA ALA A 314 -19.98 7.20 -17.72
C ALA A 314 -19.83 5.69 -17.45
N ILE A 315 -19.32 4.93 -18.43
CA ILE A 315 -18.97 3.51 -18.25
C ILE A 315 -17.86 3.37 -17.20
N HIS A 316 -16.83 4.21 -17.28
CA HIS A 316 -15.72 4.23 -16.33
C HIS A 316 -16.20 4.65 -14.92
N GLN A 317 -17.10 5.63 -14.79
CA GLN A 317 -17.70 5.97 -13.49
C GLN A 317 -18.53 4.83 -12.91
N LEU A 318 -19.36 4.16 -13.72
CA LEU A 318 -20.14 3.00 -13.28
C LEU A 318 -19.24 1.83 -12.89
N SER A 319 -18.15 1.59 -13.62
CA SER A 319 -17.15 0.57 -13.29
C SER A 319 -16.46 0.86 -11.95
N MET A 320 -16.09 2.12 -11.70
CA MET A 320 -15.48 2.55 -10.44
C MET A 320 -16.45 2.51 -9.25
N GLU A 321 -17.74 2.82 -9.46
CA GLU A 321 -18.77 2.76 -8.42
C GLU A 321 -19.18 1.32 -8.07
N HIS A 322 -19.16 0.41 -9.05
CA HIS A 322 -19.62 -0.96 -8.90
C HIS A 322 -18.51 -2.02 -8.77
N ARG A 323 -17.24 -1.63 -8.68
CA ARG A 323 -16.08 -2.52 -8.55
C ARG A 323 -16.06 -3.60 -9.64
N SER A 324 -15.80 -3.18 -10.88
CA SER A 324 -15.37 -4.06 -11.97
C SER A 324 -16.38 -5.10 -12.49
N ILE A 325 -17.67 -4.74 -12.57
CA ILE A 325 -18.71 -5.62 -13.17
C ILE A 325 -18.97 -5.29 -14.66
N ILE A 326 -18.40 -4.21 -15.20
CA ILE A 326 -18.73 -3.71 -16.55
C ILE A 326 -17.47 -3.69 -17.43
N SER A 327 -17.50 -4.45 -18.53
CA SER A 327 -16.48 -4.45 -19.59
C SER A 327 -16.45 -3.13 -20.37
N GLU A 328 -15.26 -2.65 -20.75
CA GLU A 328 -15.04 -1.38 -21.47
C GLU A 328 -15.74 -1.29 -22.83
N LYS A 329 -16.18 -2.41 -23.42
CA LYS A 329 -16.77 -2.41 -24.78
C LYS A 329 -18.27 -2.16 -24.85
N GLY A 330 -19.00 -2.08 -23.74
CA GLY A 330 -20.43 -1.75 -23.76
C GLY A 330 -21.36 -2.79 -24.42
N ASP A 331 -20.81 -3.86 -25.00
CA ASP A 331 -21.58 -4.99 -25.52
C ASP A 331 -21.66 -6.11 -24.49
N LYS A 332 -22.91 -6.52 -24.22
CA LYS A 332 -23.41 -7.67 -23.45
C LYS A 332 -22.76 -7.92 -22.07
N LEU A 333 -23.62 -7.82 -21.04
CA LEU A 333 -23.48 -8.65 -19.85
C LEU A 333 -23.67 -10.11 -20.27
N ASP A 334 -22.92 -11.00 -19.61
CA ASP A 334 -23.00 -12.46 -19.65
C ASP A 334 -22.03 -13.15 -20.62
N ASP A 335 -20.76 -13.22 -20.20
CA ASP A 335 -19.97 -14.44 -20.37
C ASP A 335 -19.30 -14.78 -19.02
N PRO A 336 -19.76 -15.80 -18.28
CA PRO A 336 -19.23 -16.16 -16.96
C PRO A 336 -17.80 -16.71 -16.97
N ASP A 337 -17.21 -16.96 -18.14
CA ASP A 337 -15.95 -17.71 -18.26
C ASP A 337 -14.70 -16.84 -18.51
N THR A 338 -14.81 -15.51 -18.62
CA THR A 338 -13.68 -14.66 -19.02
C THR A 338 -13.37 -13.50 -18.05
N GLN A 339 -13.22 -13.80 -16.75
CA GLN A 339 -12.63 -12.87 -15.78
C GLN A 339 -11.37 -13.44 -15.13
N LEU A 340 -10.21 -13.06 -15.68
CA LEU A 340 -8.89 -13.16 -15.05
C LEU A 340 -8.59 -11.87 -14.26
N SER A 341 -9.48 -11.52 -13.32
CA SER A 341 -9.11 -10.67 -12.19
C SER A 341 -9.01 -11.58 -10.97
N VAL A 342 -7.89 -11.52 -10.25
CA VAL A 342 -7.68 -12.24 -8.99
C VAL A 342 -8.59 -11.61 -7.93
N ASP A 343 -9.88 -11.87 -8.04
CA ASP A 343 -10.87 -11.59 -7.02
C ASP A 343 -10.69 -12.64 -5.93
N LEU A 344 -10.21 -12.16 -4.77
CA LEU A 344 -10.23 -12.93 -3.54
C LEU A 344 -11.66 -13.33 -3.11
N ASP A 345 -12.70 -12.81 -3.77
CA ASP A 345 -14.09 -13.22 -3.62
C ASP A 345 -14.45 -14.50 -4.41
N ASN A 346 -13.67 -14.88 -5.45
CA ASN A 346 -13.77 -16.19 -6.11
C ASN A 346 -13.18 -17.33 -5.26
N LEU A 347 -12.57 -17.03 -4.10
CA LEU A 347 -12.26 -18.05 -3.10
C LEU A 347 -13.51 -18.68 -2.48
N ARG A 348 -14.72 -18.15 -2.74
CA ARG A 348 -15.98 -18.82 -2.37
C ARG A 348 -16.28 -20.06 -3.20
N GLU A 349 -15.65 -20.23 -4.35
CA GLU A 349 -15.72 -21.46 -5.15
C GLU A 349 -14.64 -22.49 -4.75
N PHE A 350 -13.91 -22.27 -3.67
CA PHE A 350 -13.20 -23.35 -2.98
C PHE A 350 -14.17 -24.25 -2.18
N GLU A 351 -15.32 -24.59 -2.76
CA GLU A 351 -15.90 -25.90 -2.44
C GLU A 351 -14.95 -26.92 -3.10
N PRO A 352 -14.34 -27.85 -2.34
CA PRO A 352 -13.46 -28.85 -2.93
C PRO A 352 -14.23 -29.57 -4.05
N ALA A 353 -13.78 -29.42 -5.29
CA ALA A 353 -14.43 -29.89 -6.52
C ALA A 353 -14.66 -31.41 -6.60
N GLY A 354 -14.39 -32.17 -5.53
CA GLY A 354 -14.61 -33.60 -5.40
C GLY A 354 -15.82 -34.00 -4.56
N THR A 355 -16.38 -33.13 -3.70
CA THR A 355 -17.53 -33.51 -2.86
C THR A 355 -18.84 -33.21 -3.58
N LYS A 356 -19.10 -33.92 -4.69
CA LYS A 356 -20.48 -34.14 -5.15
C LYS A 356 -21.17 -35.02 -4.11
N VAL A 357 -21.53 -34.42 -2.97
CA VAL A 357 -22.43 -35.04 -2.00
C VAL A 357 -23.68 -35.37 -2.80
N LYS A 358 -23.91 -36.66 -3.08
CA LYS A 358 -25.12 -37.13 -3.75
C LYS A 358 -26.28 -36.58 -2.94
N VAL A 359 -26.91 -35.51 -3.45
CA VAL A 359 -28.00 -34.85 -2.73
C VAL A 359 -29.17 -35.81 -2.78
N ASN A 360 -29.39 -36.52 -1.68
CA ASN A 360 -30.59 -37.31 -1.49
C ASN A 360 -31.76 -36.32 -1.49
N ARG A 361 -32.48 -36.22 -2.62
CA ARG A 361 -33.63 -35.31 -2.80
C ARG A 361 -34.75 -35.50 -1.77
N LYS A 362 -34.69 -36.56 -0.97
CA LYS A 362 -35.69 -36.91 0.05
C LYS A 362 -35.40 -36.36 1.46
N GLU A 363 -34.21 -35.84 1.73
CA GLU A 363 -33.91 -35.25 3.05
C GLU A 363 -34.42 -33.80 3.17
N PRO A 364 -34.95 -33.40 4.34
CA PRO A 364 -35.38 -32.03 4.56
C PRO A 364 -34.16 -31.09 4.50
N LEU A 365 -34.25 -30.02 3.70
CA LEU A 365 -33.20 -28.99 3.50
C LEU A 365 -32.60 -28.45 4.81
N ALA A 366 -33.37 -28.46 5.90
CA ALA A 366 -32.91 -28.05 7.23
C ALA A 366 -31.85 -29.01 7.81
N LEU A 367 -32.07 -30.32 7.70
CA LEU A 367 -31.15 -31.35 8.19
C LEU A 367 -29.85 -31.33 7.38
N GLN A 368 -29.96 -31.17 6.06
CA GLN A 368 -28.79 -31.01 5.18
C GLN A 368 -27.96 -29.76 5.54
N ARG A 369 -28.61 -28.63 5.84
CA ARG A 369 -27.91 -27.42 6.30
C ARG A 369 -27.24 -27.62 7.65
N GLN A 370 -27.86 -28.35 8.57
CA GLN A 370 -27.29 -28.65 9.88
C GLN A 370 -26.06 -29.58 9.74
N GLN A 371 -26.15 -30.62 8.91
CA GLN A 371 -25.03 -31.50 8.60
C GLN A 371 -23.87 -30.74 7.93
N ARG A 372 -24.17 -29.86 6.95
CA ARG A 372 -23.16 -28.99 6.33
C ARG A 372 -22.50 -28.05 7.34
N ARG A 373 -23.25 -27.50 8.29
CA ARG A 373 -22.68 -26.67 9.35
C ARG A 373 -21.82 -27.47 10.31
N ALA A 374 -22.25 -28.67 10.69
CA ALA A 374 -21.50 -29.54 11.59
C ALA A 374 -20.18 -30.00 10.95
N THR A 375 -20.21 -30.37 9.67
CA THR A 375 -19.01 -30.74 8.90
C THR A 375 -18.05 -29.56 8.76
N LEU A 376 -18.53 -28.37 8.35
CA LEU A 376 -17.70 -27.16 8.29
C LEU A 376 -17.13 -26.76 9.66
N ALA A 377 -17.90 -26.93 10.74
CA ALA A 377 -17.41 -26.65 12.10
C ALA A 377 -16.31 -27.63 12.52
N ALA A 378 -16.46 -28.92 12.20
CA ALA A 378 -15.44 -29.94 12.44
C ALA A 378 -14.16 -29.66 11.63
N GLU A 379 -14.29 -29.31 10.35
CA GLU A 379 -13.15 -28.91 9.50
C GLU A 379 -12.44 -27.66 10.03
N ASN A 380 -13.19 -26.66 10.49
CA ASN A 380 -12.64 -25.46 11.08
C ASN A 380 -11.90 -25.75 12.40
N ASN A 381 -12.39 -26.68 13.21
CA ASN A 381 -11.72 -27.10 14.44
C ASN A 381 -10.43 -27.86 14.14
N ALA A 382 -10.47 -28.83 13.22
CA ALA A 382 -9.27 -29.55 12.77
C ALA A 382 -8.21 -28.59 12.21
N PHE A 383 -8.62 -27.56 11.46
CA PHE A 383 -7.69 -26.53 10.98
C PHE A 383 -7.09 -25.69 12.12
N LYS A 384 -7.88 -25.34 13.15
CA LYS A 384 -7.38 -24.61 14.32
C LYS A 384 -6.37 -25.45 15.11
N GLU A 385 -6.67 -26.72 15.33
CA GLU A 385 -5.77 -27.69 15.98
C GLU A 385 -4.47 -27.83 15.19
N ARG A 386 -4.55 -28.06 13.87
CA ARG A 386 -3.37 -28.13 12.99
C ARG A 386 -2.46 -26.90 13.12
N ILE A 387 -3.04 -25.70 13.18
CA ILE A 387 -2.27 -24.46 13.41
C ILE A 387 -1.67 -24.42 14.82
N GLN A 388 -2.40 -24.87 15.84
CA GLN A 388 -1.91 -24.88 17.22
C GLN A 388 -0.74 -25.86 17.39
N THR A 389 -0.85 -27.06 16.81
CA THR A 389 0.22 -28.06 16.79
C THR A 389 1.48 -27.51 16.13
N ALA A 390 1.34 -26.88 14.95
CA ALA A 390 2.46 -26.22 14.28
C ALA A 390 3.11 -25.14 15.15
N LYS A 391 2.32 -24.25 15.77
CA LYS A 391 2.83 -23.19 16.65
C LYS A 391 3.52 -23.72 17.91
N TYR A 392 3.01 -24.81 18.47
CA TYR A 392 3.59 -25.44 19.65
C TYR A 392 4.96 -26.03 19.30
N ALA A 393 5.05 -26.76 18.18
CA ALA A 393 6.31 -27.29 17.68
C ALA A 393 7.34 -26.18 17.34
N GLU A 394 6.90 -25.09 16.70
CA GLU A 394 7.75 -23.92 16.46
C GLU A 394 8.32 -23.36 17.77
N HIS A 395 7.49 -23.23 18.80
CA HIS A 395 7.88 -22.67 20.09
C HIS A 395 8.85 -23.58 20.87
N GLU A 396 8.62 -24.88 20.87
CA GLU A 396 9.55 -25.84 21.49
C GLU A 396 10.89 -25.85 20.75
N ALA A 397 10.90 -25.85 19.42
CA ALA A 397 12.14 -25.75 18.64
C ALA A 397 12.92 -24.45 18.91
N ILE A 398 12.22 -23.32 19.10
CA ILE A 398 12.86 -22.05 19.51
C ILE A 398 13.52 -22.21 20.89
N LYS A 399 12.82 -22.80 21.86
CA LYS A 399 13.38 -23.02 23.21
C LYS A 399 14.61 -23.92 23.15
N ASP A 400 14.52 -25.03 22.44
CA ASP A 400 15.60 -26.01 22.33
C ASP A 400 16.83 -25.41 21.65
N TRP A 401 16.62 -24.56 20.64
CA TRP A 401 17.72 -23.82 20.01
C TRP A 401 18.44 -22.91 21.01
N PHE A 402 17.70 -22.10 21.77
CA PHE A 402 18.28 -21.14 22.72
C PHE A 402 18.83 -21.78 24.01
N GLN A 403 18.61 -23.07 24.24
CA GLN A 403 19.32 -23.81 25.29
C GLN A 403 20.78 -24.08 24.91
N HIS A 404 21.08 -24.17 23.61
CA HIS A 404 22.40 -24.56 23.10
C HIS A 404 23.14 -23.40 22.41
N ASN A 405 22.41 -22.43 21.87
CA ASN A 405 22.96 -21.32 21.08
C ASN A 405 22.53 -19.97 21.66
N GLU A 406 23.46 -19.04 21.79
CA GLU A 406 23.17 -17.66 22.23
C GLU A 406 22.61 -16.78 21.10
N THR A 407 22.86 -17.15 19.84
CA THR A 407 22.52 -16.36 18.66
C THR A 407 21.55 -17.12 17.74
N PRO A 408 20.70 -16.40 16.98
CA PRO A 408 19.73 -17.01 16.08
C PRO A 408 20.35 -17.60 14.81
N SER A 409 21.60 -17.27 14.50
CA SER A 409 22.32 -17.79 13.34
C SER A 409 23.72 -18.23 13.77
N THR A 410 24.06 -19.49 13.56
CA THR A 410 25.40 -20.05 13.80
C THR A 410 25.99 -20.54 12.47
N GLU A 411 27.29 -20.86 12.46
CA GLU A 411 27.92 -21.50 11.29
C GLU A 411 27.26 -22.84 10.93
N THR A 412 26.68 -23.51 11.93
CA THR A 412 26.02 -24.82 11.80
C THR A 412 24.61 -24.76 11.22
N GLY A 413 23.94 -23.60 11.25
CA GLY A 413 22.60 -23.46 10.70
C GLY A 413 21.85 -22.22 11.20
N SER A 414 20.62 -22.06 10.72
CA SER A 414 19.69 -21.03 11.19
C SER A 414 18.68 -21.59 12.19
N LEU A 415 18.35 -20.82 13.24
CA LEU A 415 17.22 -21.06 14.13
C LEU A 415 15.96 -21.40 13.33
N TRP A 416 15.71 -20.64 12.26
CA TRP A 416 14.47 -20.77 11.51
C TRP A 416 14.41 -22.01 10.64
N GLU A 417 15.56 -22.54 10.23
CA GLU A 417 15.64 -23.83 9.54
C GLU A 417 15.22 -24.97 10.48
N SER A 418 15.76 -24.99 11.70
CA SER A 418 15.36 -25.94 12.75
C SER A 418 13.86 -25.84 13.09
N VAL A 419 13.36 -24.61 13.26
CA VAL A 419 11.94 -24.33 13.52
C VAL A 419 11.06 -24.80 12.35
N SER A 420 11.51 -24.59 11.11
CA SER A 420 10.77 -25.00 9.92
C SER A 420 10.66 -26.53 9.83
N LEU A 421 11.73 -27.25 10.12
CA LEU A 421 11.80 -28.70 10.14
C LEU A 421 10.92 -29.28 11.25
N ALA A 422 11.00 -28.74 12.46
CA ALA A 422 10.17 -29.16 13.58
C ALA A 422 8.67 -28.97 13.29
N ARG A 423 8.32 -27.84 12.64
CA ARG A 423 6.95 -27.53 12.20
C ARG A 423 6.47 -28.53 11.15
N GLU A 424 7.28 -28.86 10.16
CA GLU A 424 6.91 -29.81 9.10
C GLU A 424 6.71 -31.22 9.66
N ASN A 425 7.63 -31.69 10.51
CA ASN A 425 7.48 -32.96 11.22
C ASN A 425 6.20 -33.01 12.08
N ALA A 426 5.87 -31.91 12.78
CA ALA A 426 4.65 -31.83 13.58
C ALA A 426 3.37 -31.84 12.73
N LEU A 427 3.40 -31.25 11.54
CA LEU A 427 2.28 -31.29 10.61
C LEU A 427 2.12 -32.68 9.99
N ASP A 428 3.20 -33.36 9.64
CA ASP A 428 3.16 -34.71 9.09
C ASP A 428 2.64 -35.73 10.12
N THR A 429 3.08 -35.61 11.37
CA THR A 429 2.56 -36.43 12.48
C THR A 429 1.07 -36.14 12.76
N TYR A 430 0.63 -34.88 12.72
CA TYR A 430 -0.79 -34.55 12.85
C TYR A 430 -1.63 -35.11 11.70
N ASP A 431 -1.17 -34.93 10.46
CA ASP A 431 -1.90 -35.37 9.27
C ASP A 431 -1.95 -36.91 9.18
N THR A 432 -0.92 -37.63 9.65
CA THR A 432 -0.94 -39.10 9.76
C THR A 432 -1.89 -39.59 10.86
N GLN A 433 -1.90 -38.95 12.03
CA GLN A 433 -2.87 -39.27 13.10
C GLN A 433 -4.32 -39.02 12.65
N GLN A 434 -4.59 -37.92 11.95
CA GLN A 434 -5.91 -37.61 11.38
C GLN A 434 -6.33 -38.61 10.29
N LYS A 435 -5.38 -39.14 9.50
CA LYS A 435 -5.66 -40.22 8.55
C LYS A 435 -6.00 -41.52 9.26
N MET A 436 -5.24 -41.90 10.29
CA MET A 436 -5.49 -43.11 11.08
C MET A 436 -6.83 -43.06 11.83
N SER A 437 -7.19 -41.92 12.44
CA SER A 437 -8.47 -41.78 13.14
C SER A 437 -9.67 -41.88 12.18
N LYS A 438 -9.55 -41.35 10.96
CA LYS A 438 -10.58 -41.50 9.91
C LYS A 438 -10.71 -42.94 9.43
N LEU A 439 -9.60 -43.67 9.28
CA LEU A 439 -9.62 -45.09 8.91
C LEU A 439 -10.25 -45.95 10.02
N ALA A 440 -9.92 -45.69 11.29
CA ALA A 440 -10.53 -46.38 12.42
C ALA A 440 -12.05 -46.14 12.50
N ALA A 441 -12.50 -44.90 12.32
CA ALA A 441 -13.92 -44.56 12.30
C ALA A 441 -14.68 -45.17 11.11
N ALA A 442 -14.02 -45.37 9.96
CA ALA A 442 -14.61 -46.05 8.81
C ALA A 442 -14.74 -47.57 9.04
N GLY A 443 -13.75 -48.20 9.69
CA GLY A 443 -13.73 -49.64 9.94
C GLY A 443 -14.83 -50.12 10.90
N GLU A 444 -15.29 -49.29 11.83
CA GLU A 444 -16.37 -49.67 12.76
C GLU A 444 -17.77 -49.73 12.12
N VAL A 445 -17.96 -49.15 10.92
CA VAL A 445 -19.27 -49.04 10.27
C VAL A 445 -19.56 -50.20 9.29
N GLU A 446 -18.57 -51.02 8.92
CA GLU A 446 -18.69 -52.00 7.83
C GLU A 446 -18.95 -53.48 8.22
N THR A 447 -19.53 -53.77 9.39
CA THR A 447 -19.87 -55.18 9.74
C THR A 447 -21.15 -55.72 9.07
N GLY A 448 -21.72 -55.09 8.04
CA GLY A 448 -23.03 -55.53 7.51
C GLY A 448 -23.41 -55.28 6.03
N SER A 449 -22.52 -54.85 5.14
CA SER A 449 -22.90 -54.56 3.74
C SER A 449 -21.77 -54.82 2.75
N LYS A 450 -22.05 -55.61 1.71
CA LYS A 450 -21.09 -56.05 0.67
C LYS A 450 -20.34 -54.88 0.00
N PRO A 451 -19.05 -55.04 -0.30
CA PRO A 451 -18.22 -54.04 -0.95
C PRO A 451 -18.37 -54.11 -2.48
N ASP A 452 -18.96 -53.09 -3.10
CA ASP A 452 -18.77 -52.85 -4.52
C ASP A 452 -18.81 -51.33 -4.76
N ASN A 453 -17.65 -50.77 -5.13
CA ASN A 453 -17.35 -49.35 -5.42
C ASN A 453 -16.93 -48.46 -4.24
N THR A 454 -15.72 -48.67 -3.70
CA THR A 454 -14.98 -47.67 -2.93
C THR A 454 -14.25 -46.70 -3.88
N PRO A 455 -14.60 -45.40 -3.92
CA PRO A 455 -13.84 -44.41 -4.68
C PRO A 455 -12.50 -44.12 -3.98
N LYS A 456 -11.41 -44.30 -4.72
CA LYS A 456 -10.02 -44.07 -4.28
C LYS A 456 -9.84 -42.69 -3.63
N THR A 457 -9.59 -42.68 -2.32
CA THR A 457 -9.38 -41.50 -1.47
C THR A 457 -8.07 -40.76 -1.73
N GLU A 458 -7.17 -41.33 -2.55
CA GLU A 458 -5.92 -40.68 -2.98
C GLU A 458 -6.15 -39.45 -3.88
N THR A 459 -7.34 -39.31 -4.48
CA THR A 459 -7.66 -38.27 -5.47
C THR A 459 -7.76 -36.85 -4.89
N VAL A 460 -7.91 -36.67 -3.57
CA VAL A 460 -8.19 -35.34 -2.98
C VAL A 460 -6.92 -34.56 -2.61
N GLN A 461 -5.82 -35.24 -2.25
CA GLN A 461 -4.54 -34.56 -2.06
C GLN A 461 -3.92 -34.16 -3.40
N SER A 462 -4.11 -34.96 -4.46
CA SER A 462 -3.65 -34.61 -5.81
C SER A 462 -4.39 -33.41 -6.41
N SER A 463 -5.66 -33.18 -6.06
CA SER A 463 -6.41 -32.04 -6.56
C SER A 463 -5.98 -30.70 -5.94
N LEU A 464 -5.47 -30.70 -4.70
CA LEU A 464 -4.97 -29.48 -4.06
C LEU A 464 -3.56 -29.10 -4.53
N SER A 465 -2.72 -30.09 -4.86
CA SER A 465 -1.46 -29.83 -5.55
C SER A 465 -1.66 -29.37 -6.99
N ALA A 466 -2.71 -29.83 -7.68
CA ALA A 466 -3.07 -29.38 -9.02
C ALA A 466 -3.56 -27.92 -9.10
N LEU A 467 -3.95 -27.32 -7.97
CA LEU A 467 -4.38 -25.92 -7.87
C LEU A 467 -3.27 -24.98 -7.38
N LYS A 468 -2.05 -25.48 -7.15
CA LYS A 468 -0.93 -24.61 -6.78
C LYS A 468 -0.55 -23.77 -8.01
N PRO A 469 -0.62 -22.44 -7.92
CA PRO A 469 -0.17 -21.59 -9.02
C PRO A 469 1.35 -21.70 -9.20
N ASP A 470 1.86 -21.49 -10.41
CA ASP A 470 3.27 -21.70 -10.77
C ASP A 470 4.24 -20.96 -9.83
N TRP A 471 3.88 -19.71 -9.46
CA TRP A 471 4.65 -18.88 -8.54
C TRP A 471 4.81 -19.47 -7.13
N ALA A 472 3.99 -20.45 -6.73
CA ALA A 472 4.11 -21.12 -5.43
C ALA A 472 5.33 -22.05 -5.35
N THR A 473 5.87 -22.45 -6.51
CA THR A 473 7.00 -23.39 -6.64
C THR A 473 8.32 -22.67 -6.89
N GLU A 474 8.26 -21.42 -7.34
CA GLU A 474 9.45 -20.61 -7.62
C GLU A 474 10.24 -20.30 -6.32
N PRO A 475 11.58 -20.28 -6.39
CA PRO A 475 12.39 -19.91 -5.24
C PRO A 475 12.08 -18.46 -4.82
N ARG A 476 11.88 -18.27 -3.53
CA ARG A 476 11.50 -16.98 -2.93
C ARG A 476 12.67 -16.00 -2.98
N SER A 477 12.86 -15.27 -4.07
CA SER A 477 13.87 -14.22 -4.13
C SER A 477 13.33 -12.91 -3.55
N VAL A 478 14.05 -12.33 -2.58
CA VAL A 478 13.74 -11.02 -2.01
C VAL A 478 14.88 -10.08 -2.37
N LYS A 479 14.56 -8.90 -2.91
CA LYS A 479 15.60 -7.92 -3.28
C LYS A 479 15.72 -6.86 -2.19
N MET A 480 16.95 -6.51 -1.84
CA MET A 480 17.25 -5.48 -0.86
C MET A 480 18.21 -4.45 -1.43
N TYR A 481 17.77 -3.19 -1.49
CA TYR A 481 18.59 -2.10 -2.01
C TYR A 481 19.08 -1.20 -0.87
N TRP A 482 20.35 -0.80 -0.95
CA TRP A 482 21.06 -0.12 0.12
C TRP A 482 21.52 1.28 -0.29
N ALA A 483 21.26 2.29 0.54
CA ALA A 483 21.86 3.61 0.33
C ALA A 483 23.40 3.55 0.45
N ASP A 484 23.91 2.72 1.36
CA ASP A 484 25.32 2.35 1.49
C ASP A 484 25.40 0.82 1.62
N VAL A 485 26.06 0.17 0.66
CA VAL A 485 26.16 -1.30 0.62
C VAL A 485 26.91 -1.85 1.84
N ASN A 486 27.81 -1.06 2.44
CA ASN A 486 28.54 -1.47 3.65
C ASN A 486 27.62 -1.61 4.86
N ASP A 487 26.48 -0.92 4.87
CA ASP A 487 25.51 -1.05 5.96
C ASP A 487 24.88 -2.46 5.98
N GLY A 488 24.93 -3.21 4.88
CA GLY A 488 24.54 -4.62 4.83
C GLY A 488 25.42 -5.54 5.69
N LEU A 489 26.63 -5.10 6.07
CA LEU A 489 27.56 -5.85 6.91
C LEU A 489 27.21 -5.79 8.41
N PHE A 490 26.24 -4.96 8.82
CA PHE A 490 25.78 -4.93 10.21
C PHE A 490 25.03 -6.22 10.63
N ALA A 491 24.53 -6.99 9.66
CA ALA A 491 23.99 -8.31 9.93
C ALA A 491 25.11 -9.36 9.87
N SER A 492 25.11 -10.30 10.82
CA SER A 492 26.07 -11.40 10.87
C SER A 492 25.98 -12.32 9.65
N SER A 493 24.75 -12.58 9.19
CA SER A 493 24.48 -13.40 8.02
C SER A 493 23.17 -12.97 7.35
N TRP A 494 23.03 -13.32 6.07
CA TRP A 494 21.81 -13.11 5.29
C TRP A 494 21.31 -14.43 4.72
N PRO A 495 19.98 -14.58 4.53
CA PRO A 495 19.43 -15.74 3.84
C PRO A 495 19.91 -15.77 2.39
N ARG A 496 20.19 -16.97 1.85
CA ARG A 496 20.72 -17.15 0.48
C ARG A 496 19.83 -16.57 -0.62
N ASN A 497 18.54 -16.42 -0.37
CA ASN A 497 17.59 -15.91 -1.35
C ASN A 497 17.41 -14.38 -1.31
N VAL A 498 18.19 -13.67 -0.47
CA VAL A 498 18.21 -12.21 -0.45
C VAL A 498 19.27 -11.70 -1.43
N VAL A 499 18.81 -10.97 -2.43
CA VAL A 499 19.67 -10.34 -3.44
C VAL A 499 19.91 -8.89 -3.06
N HIS A 500 21.17 -8.51 -2.87
CA HIS A 500 21.57 -7.16 -2.47
C HIS A 500 21.85 -6.28 -3.70
N GLY A 501 21.47 -5.01 -3.64
CA GLY A 501 21.77 -4.01 -4.67
C GLY A 501 22.02 -2.63 -4.07
N SER A 502 22.53 -1.70 -4.88
CA SER A 502 22.64 -0.30 -4.49
C SER A 502 21.32 0.43 -4.74
N LEU A 503 20.87 1.23 -3.77
CA LEU A 503 19.72 2.09 -3.89
C LEU A 503 20.12 3.33 -4.68
N ALA A 504 19.31 3.71 -5.68
CA ALA A 504 19.56 4.92 -6.43
C ALA A 504 19.60 6.14 -5.47
N PRO A 505 20.64 6.99 -5.54
CA PRO A 505 20.89 8.03 -4.53
C PRO A 505 19.82 9.12 -4.49
N PHE A 506 19.00 9.25 -5.55
CA PHE A 506 17.96 10.26 -5.64
C PHE A 506 16.69 9.70 -6.30
N GLY A 507 15.53 10.03 -5.76
CA GLY A 507 14.26 9.92 -6.47
C GLY A 507 14.25 10.90 -7.62
N VAL A 508 14.57 10.41 -8.82
CA VAL A 508 14.54 11.23 -10.03
C VAL A 508 13.10 11.32 -10.51
N ALA A 509 12.43 12.44 -10.23
CA ALA A 509 11.14 12.75 -10.82
C ALA A 509 11.37 13.02 -12.31
N LYS A 510 11.09 12.01 -13.14
CA LYS A 510 11.08 12.14 -14.60
C LYS A 510 9.71 12.65 -15.01
N ALA A 511 9.66 13.75 -15.75
CA ALA A 511 8.47 14.11 -16.50
C ALA A 511 8.71 13.88 -17.98
N TRP A 512 7.69 13.38 -18.65
CA TRP A 512 7.74 13.17 -20.08
C TRP A 512 7.62 14.53 -20.78
N THR A 513 8.71 14.96 -21.42
CA THR A 513 8.72 16.12 -22.29
C THR A 513 8.83 15.66 -23.73
N TRP A 514 8.13 16.34 -24.63
CA TRP A 514 8.33 16.13 -26.06
C TRP A 514 9.63 16.82 -26.46
N ALA A 515 10.65 16.05 -26.81
CA ALA A 515 11.91 16.56 -27.33
C ALA A 515 11.92 16.40 -28.85
N PRO A 516 12.51 17.36 -29.59
CA PRO A 516 12.79 17.16 -31.00
C PRO A 516 13.75 15.97 -31.18
N HIS A 517 13.58 15.21 -32.26
CA HIS A 517 14.46 14.10 -32.58
C HIS A 517 15.84 14.68 -32.95
N LEU A 518 16.87 14.26 -32.23
CA LEU A 518 18.26 14.58 -32.55
C LEU A 518 18.86 13.39 -33.31
N ASP A 519 19.64 13.62 -34.35
CA ASP A 519 20.41 12.57 -35.02
C ASP A 519 21.64 12.17 -34.17
N GLU A 520 22.40 11.15 -34.62
CA GLU A 520 23.63 10.71 -33.93
C GLU A 520 24.69 11.82 -33.82
N ALA A 521 24.61 12.86 -34.65
CA ALA A 521 25.49 14.02 -34.62
C ALA A 521 24.97 15.14 -33.68
N GLY A 522 23.82 14.95 -33.02
CA GLY A 522 23.20 15.96 -32.16
C GLY A 522 22.55 17.11 -32.92
N SER A 523 22.33 16.98 -34.23
CA SER A 523 21.62 17.93 -35.06
C SER A 523 20.11 17.68 -35.03
N LEU A 524 19.35 18.77 -35.10
CA LEU A 524 17.90 18.74 -34.98
C LEU A 524 17.28 18.26 -36.30
N ILE A 525 16.63 17.10 -36.29
CA ILE A 525 15.93 16.59 -37.49
C ILE A 525 14.60 17.33 -37.58
N THR A 526 14.51 18.33 -38.46
CA THR A 526 13.34 19.21 -38.59
C THR A 526 12.07 18.48 -39.00
N ASP A 527 12.19 17.33 -39.66
CA ASP A 527 11.05 16.63 -40.28
C ASP A 527 10.58 15.39 -39.50
N SER A 528 11.19 15.10 -38.34
CA SER A 528 10.81 13.93 -37.54
C SER A 528 9.73 14.25 -36.50
N PRO A 529 8.75 13.36 -36.28
CA PRO A 529 7.76 13.52 -35.21
C PRO A 529 8.46 13.59 -33.86
N ARG A 530 8.04 14.53 -33.01
CA ARG A 530 8.61 14.73 -31.67
C ARG A 530 8.57 13.43 -30.87
N VAL A 531 9.69 13.05 -30.27
CA VAL A 531 9.79 11.86 -29.43
C VAL A 531 9.52 12.24 -27.97
N LYS A 532 8.77 11.40 -27.25
CA LYS A 532 8.56 11.55 -25.80
C LYS A 532 9.85 11.10 -25.10
N VAL A 533 10.61 12.05 -24.56
CA VAL A 533 11.80 11.75 -23.76
C VAL A 533 11.51 12.00 -22.29
N ALA A 534 11.96 11.09 -21.43
CA ALA A 534 11.83 11.24 -19.99
C ALA A 534 12.90 12.22 -19.48
N LYS A 535 12.55 13.50 -19.31
CA LYS A 535 13.44 14.51 -18.75
C LYS A 535 13.35 14.49 -17.23
N VAL A 536 14.50 14.53 -16.56
CA VAL A 536 14.56 14.72 -15.10
C VAL A 536 14.05 16.12 -14.78
N VAL A 537 12.86 16.22 -14.18
CA VAL A 537 12.24 17.50 -13.79
C VAL A 537 12.55 17.86 -12.34
N GLY A 538 12.89 16.88 -11.51
CA GLY A 538 13.36 17.15 -10.15
C GLY A 538 14.10 15.97 -9.55
N LYS A 539 15.08 16.26 -8.69
CA LYS A 539 15.69 15.27 -7.82
C LYS A 539 15.07 15.46 -6.43
N SER A 540 14.32 14.49 -5.95
CA SER A 540 13.88 14.47 -4.56
C SER A 540 14.81 13.55 -3.78
N VAL A 541 15.53 14.12 -2.82
CA VAL A 541 16.39 13.39 -1.88
C VAL A 541 15.55 12.47 -0.96
N HIS A 542 14.23 12.71 -0.89
CA HIS A 542 13.32 12.14 0.09
C HIS A 542 12.37 11.09 -0.48
N VAL A 543 12.40 10.87 -1.79
CA VAL A 543 11.63 9.83 -2.46
C VAL A 543 12.60 8.74 -2.87
N MET A 544 12.41 7.53 -2.36
CA MET A 544 13.14 6.38 -2.90
C MET A 544 12.68 6.12 -4.34
N GLY A 545 13.60 6.26 -5.28
CA GLY A 545 13.39 5.87 -6.67
C GLY A 545 14.06 4.53 -6.91
N SER A 546 13.30 3.58 -7.45
CA SER A 546 13.86 2.44 -8.18
C SER A 546 14.48 2.97 -9.47
N SER A 547 15.67 2.51 -9.83
CA SER A 547 16.21 2.70 -11.18
C SER A 547 15.24 2.11 -12.22
N LEU A 548 15.28 2.63 -13.44
CA LEU A 548 14.50 2.08 -14.57
C LEU A 548 14.94 0.64 -14.88
N ASP A 549 16.19 0.32 -14.57
CA ASP A 549 16.81 -0.97 -14.85
C ASP A 549 16.54 -2.02 -13.76
N ASP A 550 15.86 -1.64 -12.67
CA ASP A 550 15.70 -2.53 -11.52
C ASP A 550 14.77 -3.73 -11.84
N GLY A 551 13.97 -3.64 -12.91
CA GLY A 551 13.18 -4.74 -13.50
C GLY A 551 11.84 -5.04 -12.82
N TRP A 552 11.37 -4.17 -11.92
CA TRP A 552 10.20 -4.45 -11.06
C TRP A 552 9.11 -3.38 -11.05
N VAL A 553 9.40 -2.18 -11.57
CA VAL A 553 8.32 -1.31 -12.04
C VAL A 553 8.11 -1.70 -13.49
N THR A 554 7.02 -2.42 -13.78
CA THR A 554 6.69 -2.74 -15.17
C THR A 554 6.69 -1.46 -15.98
N GLU A 555 7.10 -1.55 -17.25
CA GLU A 555 7.09 -0.40 -18.16
C GLU A 555 5.72 0.30 -18.14
N GLU A 556 4.64 -0.48 -17.94
CA GLU A 556 3.27 -0.04 -17.71
C GLU A 556 3.07 0.84 -16.45
N MET A 557 3.68 0.47 -15.31
CA MET A 557 3.62 1.27 -14.08
C MET A 557 4.44 2.57 -14.18
N LEU A 558 5.54 2.57 -14.95
CA LEU A 558 6.33 3.78 -15.27
C LEU A 558 5.65 4.69 -16.28
N GLN A 559 4.81 4.15 -17.15
CA GLN A 559 3.99 4.89 -18.12
C GLN A 559 2.83 5.66 -17.48
N GLY A 560 2.77 5.74 -16.14
CA GLY A 560 1.86 6.56 -15.34
C GLY A 560 1.10 7.62 -16.14
N GLY A 561 -0.10 7.25 -16.59
CA GLY A 561 -1.06 8.16 -17.22
C GLY A 561 -0.79 8.58 -18.66
N LYS A 562 -0.59 7.66 -19.62
CA LYS A 562 -0.81 7.94 -21.05
C LYS A 562 -1.78 6.96 -21.71
N ARG A 563 -3.00 7.47 -21.90
CA ARG A 563 -4.08 7.15 -22.87
C ARG A 563 -4.51 5.66 -22.99
N PRO A 564 -5.80 5.40 -23.29
CA PRO A 564 -6.22 4.09 -23.78
C PRO A 564 -5.35 3.69 -24.98
N PRO A 565 -5.17 2.37 -25.23
CA PRO A 565 -4.32 1.88 -26.31
C PRO A 565 -4.61 2.64 -27.61
N VAL A 566 -3.56 3.06 -28.32
CA VAL A 566 -3.72 3.59 -29.68
C VAL A 566 -4.39 2.49 -30.48
N TRP A 567 -5.55 2.82 -31.03
CA TRP A 567 -6.37 1.91 -31.79
C TRP A 567 -5.52 1.37 -32.94
N ALA A 568 -5.55 0.06 -33.17
CA ALA A 568 -5.22 -0.44 -34.48
C ALA A 568 -6.09 0.35 -35.47
N GLU A 569 -5.45 0.96 -36.47
CA GLU A 569 -6.19 1.59 -37.56
C GLU A 569 -7.21 0.57 -38.08
N PRO A 570 -8.47 0.96 -38.30
CA PRO A 570 -9.42 0.06 -38.94
C PRO A 570 -8.79 -0.42 -40.26
N PRO A 571 -8.92 -1.70 -40.62
CA PRO A 571 -8.45 -2.17 -41.91
C PRO A 571 -9.05 -1.25 -42.99
N PRO A 572 -8.26 -0.89 -44.02
CA PRO A 572 -8.74 -0.01 -45.07
C PRO A 572 -10.05 -0.58 -45.65
N PRO A 573 -11.04 0.28 -45.94
CA PRO A 573 -12.29 -0.20 -46.52
C PRO A 573 -11.97 -1.00 -47.79
N PRO A 574 -12.69 -2.11 -48.05
CA PRO A 574 -12.50 -2.86 -49.28
C PRO A 574 -12.66 -1.93 -50.48
N PRO A 575 -11.86 -2.13 -51.55
CA PRO A 575 -11.87 -1.24 -52.71
C PRO A 575 -13.29 -1.13 -53.25
N VAL A 576 -13.82 0.08 -53.22
CA VAL A 576 -15.06 0.42 -53.92
C VAL A 576 -14.76 0.28 -55.42
N PRO A 577 -15.57 -0.48 -56.18
CA PRO A 577 -15.39 -0.56 -57.62
C PRO A 577 -15.48 0.85 -58.22
N GLN A 578 -14.43 1.20 -58.96
CA GLN A 578 -14.38 2.42 -59.75
C GLN A 578 -15.47 2.34 -60.82
N GLU A 579 -16.54 3.12 -60.65
CA GLU A 579 -17.34 3.53 -61.79
C GLU A 579 -16.72 4.81 -62.35
N ASP A 580 -16.22 4.69 -63.57
CA ASP A 580 -15.70 5.77 -64.39
C ASP A 580 -16.81 6.81 -64.64
N VAL A 581 -16.75 7.92 -63.92
CA VAL A 581 -17.49 9.13 -64.28
C VAL A 581 -16.49 10.22 -64.60
N GLN A 582 -16.16 10.29 -65.89
CA GLN A 582 -15.55 11.46 -66.50
C GLN A 582 -16.56 12.61 -66.49
N VAL A 583 -16.29 13.70 -65.76
CA VAL A 583 -16.88 15.01 -66.05
C VAL A 583 -15.82 16.10 -65.87
N GLU A 584 -15.25 16.47 -67.01
CA GLU A 584 -15.09 17.83 -67.54
C GLU A 584 -14.76 18.98 -66.56
N TYR A 585 -13.53 19.50 -66.72
CA TYR A 585 -13.05 20.76 -66.16
C TYR A 585 -13.80 21.96 -66.76
N GLN A 586 -14.31 22.85 -65.91
CA GLN A 586 -14.47 24.26 -66.26
C GLN A 586 -13.74 25.15 -65.25
N ARG A 587 -12.71 25.81 -65.80
CA ARG A 587 -12.07 27.04 -65.29
C ARG A 587 -13.12 28.09 -64.99
N LEU A 588 -12.99 28.75 -63.84
CA LEU A 588 -13.20 30.19 -63.73
C LEU A 588 -12.18 30.76 -62.75
N ASP A 589 -11.37 31.68 -63.28
CA ASP A 589 -10.59 32.65 -62.52
C ASP A 589 -11.54 33.55 -61.73
N GLU A 590 -11.18 33.94 -60.51
CA GLU A 590 -11.31 35.34 -60.09
C GLU A 590 -10.53 35.65 -58.80
N SER A 591 -9.94 36.84 -58.86
CA SER A 591 -9.02 37.49 -57.95
C SER A 591 -9.67 38.00 -56.67
N ALA A 592 -9.00 37.88 -55.52
CA ALA A 592 -9.14 38.86 -54.43
C ALA A 592 -7.89 38.97 -53.54
N THR A 593 -7.50 40.23 -53.38
CA THR A 593 -6.29 40.82 -52.81
C THR A 593 -6.32 40.96 -51.28
N SER A 594 -5.27 40.47 -50.59
CA SER A 594 -4.63 40.99 -49.34
C SER A 594 -5.43 41.08 -47.99
N PRO A 595 -4.77 41.31 -46.82
CA PRO A 595 -3.32 41.46 -46.59
C PRO A 595 -2.69 40.62 -45.46
N ARG A 596 -1.37 40.51 -45.58
CA ARG A 596 -0.36 40.19 -44.56
C ARG A 596 -0.64 40.86 -43.20
N ARG A 597 -0.48 40.09 -42.13
CA ARG A 597 -0.11 40.60 -40.79
C ARG A 597 1.25 40.02 -40.41
N ASP A 598 2.16 40.91 -40.05
CA ASP A 598 3.49 40.62 -39.53
C ASP A 598 3.42 39.83 -38.21
N PRO A 599 4.38 38.94 -37.93
CA PRO A 599 4.54 38.37 -36.60
C PRO A 599 5.16 39.41 -35.66
N ALA A 600 4.41 39.82 -34.66
CA ALA A 600 4.92 40.60 -33.54
C ALA A 600 6.00 39.81 -32.80
N VAL A 601 7.21 40.37 -32.80
CA VAL A 601 8.32 40.04 -31.91
C VAL A 601 7.86 40.30 -30.47
N PHE A 602 7.80 39.25 -29.65
CA PHE A 602 7.67 39.40 -28.20
C PHE A 602 9.08 39.47 -27.60
N HIS A 603 9.37 40.62 -26.99
CA HIS A 603 10.51 40.80 -26.09
C HIS A 603 10.28 40.02 -24.80
N ASP A 604 11.32 39.32 -24.35
CA ASP A 604 11.47 38.86 -22.97
C ASP A 604 11.59 40.10 -22.06
N GLU A 605 10.55 40.39 -21.28
CA GLU A 605 10.64 41.29 -20.14
C GLU A 605 10.40 40.51 -18.84
N ASP A 606 11.43 40.56 -18.00
CA ASP A 606 11.49 40.47 -16.55
C ASP A 606 10.22 39.98 -15.82
N ILE A 607 10.29 38.72 -15.36
CA ILE A 607 9.41 38.20 -14.31
C ILE A 607 9.81 38.86 -12.98
N VAL A 608 9.20 40.00 -12.69
CA VAL A 608 9.12 40.56 -11.33
C VAL A 608 8.28 39.60 -10.50
N VAL A 609 8.92 38.94 -9.53
CA VAL A 609 8.25 38.12 -8.52
C VAL A 609 7.41 39.05 -7.64
N GLU A 610 6.12 39.12 -7.93
CA GLU A 610 5.14 39.79 -7.08
C GLU A 610 5.05 39.07 -5.73
N GLU A 611 5.63 39.68 -4.69
CA GLU A 611 5.51 39.20 -3.32
C GLU A 611 4.04 39.19 -2.91
N ARG A 612 3.53 38.00 -2.57
CA ARG A 612 2.22 37.83 -1.96
C ARG A 612 2.13 38.69 -0.70
N ARG A 613 1.30 39.75 -0.76
CA ARG A 613 0.90 40.56 0.39
C ARG A 613 0.38 39.64 1.50
N GLN A 614 1.17 39.47 2.56
CA GLN A 614 0.76 38.79 3.77
C GLN A 614 -0.33 39.64 4.45
N GLY A 615 -1.52 39.06 4.61
CA GLY A 615 -2.66 39.73 5.24
C GLY A 615 -2.35 40.17 6.67
N LEU A 616 -3.04 41.24 7.11
CA LEU A 616 -2.91 41.94 8.39
C LEU A 616 -2.80 41.01 9.63
N TRP A 617 -3.44 39.83 9.56
CA TRP A 617 -3.46 38.84 10.64
C TRP A 617 -2.14 38.06 10.83
N ALA A 618 -1.25 38.04 9.83
CA ALA A 618 0.07 37.41 9.96
C ALA A 618 1.05 38.24 10.82
N ARG A 619 0.87 39.58 10.89
CA ARG A 619 1.71 40.47 11.71
C ARG A 619 1.37 40.40 13.20
N VAL A 620 0.10 40.18 13.56
CA VAL A 620 -0.34 40.17 14.96
C VAL A 620 0.19 38.94 15.72
N ARG A 621 0.37 37.78 15.06
CA ARG A 621 0.91 36.59 15.73
C ARG A 621 2.41 36.66 16.04
N ARG A 622 3.15 37.59 15.44
CA ARG A 622 4.60 37.74 15.71
C ARG A 622 4.90 38.59 16.95
N MET A 623 3.91 39.29 17.51
CA MET A 623 4.08 40.20 18.65
C MET A 623 3.79 39.56 20.02
N PHE A 624 3.18 38.37 20.07
CA PHE A 624 2.78 37.72 21.33
C PHE A 624 3.39 36.32 21.54
N GLY A 625 4.55 36.06 20.92
CA GLY A 625 5.31 34.82 21.11
C GLY A 625 6.70 35.11 21.69
N ARG A 626 6.77 35.37 23.00
CA ARG A 626 7.97 35.18 23.82
C ARG A 626 7.58 34.31 25.01
#